data_AF-A0A927AE91-F1
#
_entry.id   AF-A0A927AE91-F1
#
_cell.length_a   1.000
_cell.length_b   1.000
_cell.length_c   1.000
_cell.angle_alpha   90.00
_cell.angle_beta   90.00
_cell.angle_gamma   90.00
#
_symmetry.space_group_name_H-M   'P 1'
#
loop_
_entity.id
_entity.type
_entity.pdbx_description
1 polymer ?
#
loop_
_entity_poly.entity_id
_entity_poly.type
_entity_poly.pdbx_seq_one_letter_code
_entity_poly.pdbx_strand_id
1 'polypeptide(L)'
;MKPTSVQITTNIDQDGDGRIDSRHLTTTTYDRQGHELTYVSENDWNADGRIDSVYSTAKTYDRQGRELTFIETTDNNNDGETDFRHWITRTYDRQGHELTFTFAFDDNGDGRANYLLSTTKTYDRHGNELTVINAVDDDGDGSIDTRDSVTKTYDSQGRELTSVATTDYDNNGSIDAWFSTTRTYDRQGHELTSVDTNDFDGDGNINSRFSTTRTYDRQGHELTFVRELDDGADGSIEARYSTTKTYDRQGHELTTLNTNDHDGDGRVDDLYLTTRTYDRWGHELTLVNAADFDGDGRIDSRESMTKTYDRQGHELSYVQEYDSDGDGRIDSRESMTKTYDRQGHELTSISTADDDGDGRLNSRYSTTKTYDRQGHELTSISTADNNGDGRIDSSESVTRTYDRQGRELTCTRTNYNENGRIGYRESVTRTYDRQGHELTVVSVQDDAGDGIIEYRQSTINTYDRQGNQLTSTYTVDSDGNGTIDYLSETIFTYNNLSPVSRRTFSQGTLDMGVISLGQLNQARPVSFEDRLPNQFAALDPLHAQFNRVGVSIDLHP
;
A
#
# COMPACT_ATOMS: atom_id res chain seq x y z
N MET A 1 27.54 -16.20 -3.42
CA MET A 1 26.56 -17.29 -3.16
C MET A 1 25.62 -16.76 -2.09
N LYS A 2 24.33 -17.15 -2.09
CA LYS A 2 23.51 -16.93 -0.90
C LYS A 2 24.11 -17.75 0.27
N PRO A 3 24.00 -17.27 1.51
CA PRO A 3 24.37 -18.05 2.70
C PRO A 3 23.48 -19.31 2.79
N THR A 4 24.02 -20.41 3.32
CA THR A 4 23.25 -21.65 3.56
C THR A 4 22.45 -21.59 4.86
N SER A 5 22.86 -20.76 5.81
CA SER A 5 21.94 -20.23 6.82
C SER A 5 22.31 -18.81 7.23
N VAL A 6 21.30 -18.07 7.65
CA VAL A 6 21.42 -16.76 8.31
C VAL A 6 20.88 -16.92 9.72
N GLN A 7 21.57 -16.35 10.70
CA GLN A 7 21.04 -16.20 12.06
C GLN A 7 21.05 -14.72 12.41
N ILE A 8 19.95 -14.23 12.97
CA ILE A 8 19.77 -12.83 13.37
C ILE A 8 19.38 -12.82 14.84
N THR A 9 20.21 -12.22 15.68
CA THR A 9 19.92 -12.01 17.11
C THR A 9 19.63 -10.54 17.32
N THR A 10 18.43 -10.19 17.78
CA THR A 10 18.12 -8.85 18.29
C THR A 10 18.03 -8.90 19.80
N ASN A 11 18.81 -8.07 20.47
CA ASN A 11 18.71 -7.81 21.92
C ASN A 11 18.09 -6.42 22.11
N ILE A 12 17.11 -6.31 23.01
CA ILE A 12 16.39 -5.06 23.31
C ILE A 12 16.58 -4.70 24.79
N ASP A 13 16.93 -3.45 25.02
CA ASP A 13 17.05 -2.74 26.30
C ASP A 13 15.97 -1.63 26.25
N GLN A 14 14.90 -1.76 27.04
CA GLN A 14 13.67 -0.96 26.92
C GLN A 14 13.65 0.30 27.78
N ASP A 15 14.53 0.42 28.78
CA ASP A 15 14.63 1.58 29.67
C ASP A 15 16.02 2.26 29.72
N GLY A 16 17.02 1.69 29.04
CA GLY A 16 18.36 2.25 28.91
C GLY A 16 19.32 1.95 30.06
N ASP A 17 18.95 1.10 31.02
CA ASP A 17 19.79 0.71 32.19
C ASP A 17 21.09 -0.02 31.79
N GLY A 18 21.20 -0.48 30.53
CA GLY A 18 22.35 -1.24 30.02
C GLY A 18 22.20 -2.75 30.20
N ARG A 19 20.98 -3.22 30.50
CA ARG A 19 20.58 -4.63 30.49
C ARG A 19 19.69 -4.89 29.29
N ILE A 20 19.76 -6.12 28.80
CA ILE A 20 18.79 -6.62 27.84
C ILE A 20 17.57 -7.09 28.63
N ASP A 21 16.39 -6.58 28.28
CA ASP A 21 15.09 -7.04 28.80
C ASP A 21 14.56 -8.22 27.99
N SER A 22 14.80 -8.23 26.68
CA SER A 22 14.28 -9.25 25.77
C SER A 22 15.21 -9.54 24.60
N ARG A 23 15.16 -10.78 24.12
CA ARG A 23 16.00 -11.29 23.02
C ARG A 23 15.17 -12.11 22.04
N HIS A 24 15.41 -11.87 20.77
CA HIS A 24 14.83 -12.62 19.66
C HIS A 24 15.95 -13.22 18.82
N LEU A 25 15.93 -14.53 18.61
CA LEU A 25 16.85 -15.23 17.72
C LEU A 25 16.06 -15.86 16.57
N THR A 26 16.29 -15.37 15.35
CA THR A 26 15.77 -16.01 14.14
C THR A 26 16.89 -16.79 13.43
N THR A 27 16.57 -17.98 12.93
CA THR A 27 17.48 -18.83 12.14
C THR A 27 16.78 -19.29 10.88
N THR A 28 17.27 -18.84 9.71
CA THR A 28 16.75 -19.23 8.40
C THR A 28 17.77 -20.10 7.67
N THR A 29 17.35 -21.24 7.13
CA THR A 29 18.20 -22.12 6.30
C THR A 29 17.75 -22.11 4.84
N TYR A 30 18.70 -22.28 3.91
CA TYR A 30 18.44 -22.17 2.48
C TYR A 30 19.00 -23.35 1.68
N ASP A 31 18.32 -23.68 0.59
CA ASP A 31 18.81 -24.64 -0.39
C ASP A 31 19.94 -24.04 -1.28
N ARG A 32 20.42 -24.82 -2.25
CA ARG A 32 21.50 -24.38 -3.16
C ARG A 32 21.06 -23.38 -4.24
N GLN A 33 19.76 -23.23 -4.47
CA GLN A 33 19.17 -22.28 -5.41
C GLN A 33 18.83 -20.96 -4.70
N GLY A 34 18.68 -21.00 -3.37
CA GLY A 34 18.40 -19.86 -2.51
C GLY A 34 16.96 -19.80 -2.00
N HIS A 35 16.21 -20.90 -2.08
CA HIS A 35 14.88 -21.06 -1.48
C HIS A 35 15.03 -21.35 0.02
N GLU A 36 14.10 -20.86 0.83
CA GLU A 36 14.05 -21.08 2.28
C GLU A 36 13.58 -22.50 2.59
N LEU A 37 14.36 -23.28 3.34
CA LEU A 37 14.02 -24.65 3.76
C LEU A 37 13.44 -24.71 5.17
N THR A 38 13.95 -23.87 6.08
CA THR A 38 13.41 -23.73 7.44
C THR A 38 13.54 -22.29 7.90
N TYR A 39 12.58 -21.85 8.70
CA TYR A 39 12.68 -20.65 9.53
C TYR A 39 12.37 -21.06 10.98
N VAL A 40 13.14 -20.55 11.94
CA VAL A 40 12.87 -20.71 13.38
C VAL A 40 12.99 -19.34 14.02
N SER A 41 12.06 -18.98 14.91
CA SER A 41 12.15 -17.82 15.78
C SER A 41 12.02 -18.26 17.23
N GLU A 42 13.01 -17.92 18.04
CA GLU A 42 13.13 -18.26 19.46
C GLU A 42 13.07 -16.95 20.26
N ASN A 43 12.09 -16.79 21.15
CA ASN A 43 11.92 -15.58 21.97
C ASN A 43 12.27 -15.84 23.44
N ASP A 44 13.00 -14.92 24.03
CA ASP A 44 13.50 -14.90 25.42
C ASP A 44 13.08 -13.53 25.97
N TRP A 45 11.82 -13.44 26.43
CA TRP A 45 11.09 -12.18 26.70
C TRP A 45 11.52 -11.51 28.01
N ASN A 46 12.30 -12.20 28.84
CA ASN A 46 12.84 -11.71 30.11
C ASN A 46 14.38 -11.68 30.14
N ALA A 47 15.03 -12.02 29.02
CA ALA A 47 16.47 -12.16 28.82
C ALA A 47 17.21 -13.11 29.78
N ASP A 48 16.52 -13.99 30.52
CA ASP A 48 17.13 -14.91 31.48
C ASP A 48 18.00 -16.01 30.83
N GLY A 49 17.90 -16.15 29.51
CA GLY A 49 18.67 -17.10 28.70
C GLY A 49 17.95 -18.44 28.49
N ARG A 50 16.68 -18.53 28.86
CA ARG A 50 15.73 -19.54 28.41
C ARG A 50 14.93 -18.97 27.25
N ILE A 51 14.50 -19.85 26.35
CA ILE A 51 13.48 -19.51 25.38
C ILE A 51 12.13 -19.72 26.05
N ASP A 52 11.23 -18.74 25.96
CA ASP A 52 9.85 -18.79 26.44
C ASP A 52 8.89 -19.31 25.37
N SER A 53 9.21 -19.10 24.08
CA SER A 53 8.37 -19.52 22.96
C SER A 53 9.18 -19.76 21.69
N VAL A 54 8.78 -20.77 20.91
CA VAL A 54 9.37 -21.17 19.62
C VAL A 54 8.29 -21.18 18.54
N TYR A 55 8.54 -20.43 17.47
CA TYR A 55 7.81 -20.52 16.22
C TYR A 55 8.72 -21.12 15.15
N SER A 56 8.22 -22.08 14.36
CA SER A 56 9.01 -22.72 13.31
C SER A 56 8.21 -22.96 12.03
N THR A 57 8.89 -22.88 10.88
CA THR A 57 8.36 -23.35 9.60
C THR A 57 9.36 -24.26 8.89
N ALA A 58 8.83 -25.21 8.11
CA ALA A 58 9.59 -26.10 7.24
C ALA A 58 8.97 -26.18 5.84
N LYS A 59 9.82 -26.05 4.82
CA LYS A 59 9.42 -26.01 3.40
C LYS A 59 10.14 -27.09 2.60
N THR A 60 9.44 -27.71 1.65
CA THR A 60 10.06 -28.59 0.65
C THR A 60 9.67 -28.18 -0.76
N TYR A 61 10.59 -28.39 -1.72
CA TYR A 61 10.42 -27.99 -3.11
C TYR A 61 10.67 -29.15 -4.07
N ASP A 62 10.05 -29.08 -5.24
CA ASP A 62 10.42 -29.92 -6.37
C ASP A 62 11.68 -29.42 -7.10
N ARG A 63 12.08 -30.13 -8.16
CA ARG A 63 13.30 -29.83 -8.93
C ARG A 63 13.25 -28.52 -9.72
N GLN A 64 12.10 -27.85 -9.77
CA GLN A 64 11.90 -26.56 -10.43
C GLN A 64 11.79 -25.40 -9.42
N GLY A 65 11.86 -25.68 -8.11
CA GLY A 65 11.73 -24.68 -7.05
C GLY A 65 10.29 -24.40 -6.63
N ARG A 66 9.33 -25.27 -6.99
CA ARG A 66 7.90 -25.11 -6.64
C ARG A 66 7.62 -25.80 -5.30
N GLU A 67 6.91 -25.13 -4.39
CA GLU A 67 6.72 -25.56 -3.00
C GLU A 67 5.74 -26.75 -2.91
N LEU A 68 6.24 -27.92 -2.52
CA LEU A 68 5.45 -29.15 -2.35
C LEU A 68 4.81 -29.26 -0.97
N THR A 69 5.48 -28.74 0.06
CA THR A 69 4.95 -28.72 1.44
C THR A 69 5.36 -27.44 2.15
N PHE A 70 4.44 -26.91 2.95
CA PHE A 70 4.72 -25.97 4.05
C PHE A 70 4.20 -26.60 5.34
N ILE A 71 4.93 -26.46 6.43
CA ILE A 71 4.49 -26.82 7.78
C ILE A 71 4.89 -25.67 8.68
N GLU A 72 3.98 -25.26 9.55
CA GLU A 72 4.16 -24.25 10.58
C GLU A 72 3.81 -24.85 11.94
N THR A 73 4.56 -24.48 12.98
CA THR A 73 4.39 -24.97 14.35
C THR A 73 4.68 -23.85 15.34
N THR A 74 3.83 -23.71 16.35
CA THR A 74 4.06 -22.82 17.49
C THR A 74 4.03 -23.61 18.79
N ASP A 75 5.03 -23.35 19.63
CA ASP A 75 5.13 -23.75 21.03
C ASP A 75 5.26 -22.44 21.82
N ASN A 76 4.19 -22.01 22.51
CA ASN A 76 4.09 -20.70 23.15
C ASN A 76 4.67 -20.68 24.58
N ASN A 77 5.04 -21.84 25.12
CA ASN A 77 5.52 -21.99 26.50
C ASN A 77 6.92 -22.66 26.59
N ASN A 78 7.42 -23.17 25.47
CA ASN A 78 8.67 -23.90 25.27
C ASN A 78 8.83 -25.15 26.18
N ASP A 79 7.74 -25.88 26.40
CA ASP A 79 7.74 -27.18 27.09
C ASP A 79 8.10 -28.35 26.16
N GLY A 80 8.02 -28.14 24.83
CA GLY A 80 8.40 -29.10 23.79
C GLY A 80 7.24 -29.90 23.20
N GLU A 81 6.01 -29.70 23.66
CA GLU A 81 4.80 -30.08 22.92
C GLU A 81 4.41 -28.94 21.93
N THR A 82 3.52 -29.19 20.98
CA THR A 82 3.13 -28.18 19.98
C THR A 82 1.74 -27.67 20.35
N ASP A 83 1.56 -26.37 20.61
CA ASP A 83 0.23 -25.80 20.87
C ASP A 83 -0.61 -25.70 19.60
N PHE A 84 0.03 -25.26 18.50
CA PHE A 84 -0.62 -24.99 17.22
C PHE A 84 0.25 -25.52 16.07
N ARG A 85 -0.38 -26.17 15.09
CA ARG A 85 0.26 -26.60 13.86
C ARG A 85 -0.65 -26.36 12.67
N HIS A 86 -0.11 -25.86 11.58
CA HIS A 86 -0.81 -25.92 10.30
C HIS A 86 0.11 -26.40 9.18
N TRP A 87 -0.44 -27.00 8.13
CA TRP A 87 0.34 -27.50 7.01
C TRP A 87 -0.39 -27.35 5.68
N ILE A 88 0.42 -27.23 4.63
CA ILE A 88 -0.02 -27.23 3.24
C ILE A 88 0.73 -28.34 2.50
N THR A 89 0.02 -29.08 1.64
CA THR A 89 0.63 -29.96 0.64
C THR A 89 0.13 -29.59 -0.76
N ARG A 90 1.02 -29.65 -1.75
CA ARG A 90 0.71 -29.33 -3.15
C ARG A 90 1.26 -30.39 -4.09
N THR A 91 0.54 -30.63 -5.19
CA THR A 91 1.08 -31.40 -6.33
C THR A 91 0.94 -30.62 -7.62
N TYR A 92 1.87 -30.86 -8.56
CA TYR A 92 1.96 -30.14 -9.82
C TYR A 92 2.02 -31.11 -11.00
N ASP A 93 1.53 -30.67 -12.15
CA ASP A 93 1.73 -31.38 -13.41
C ASP A 93 3.17 -31.17 -13.96
N ARG A 94 3.39 -31.62 -15.20
CA ARG A 94 4.70 -31.51 -15.88
C ARG A 94 5.01 -30.11 -16.42
N GLN A 95 4.00 -29.26 -16.59
CA GLN A 95 4.12 -27.89 -17.10
C GLN A 95 4.27 -26.88 -15.95
N GLY A 96 3.66 -27.16 -14.80
CA GLY A 96 3.70 -26.36 -13.57
C GLY A 96 2.36 -25.92 -13.04
N HIS A 97 1.27 -26.43 -13.59
CA HIS A 97 -0.07 -26.18 -13.07
C HIS A 97 -0.29 -27.02 -11.80
N GLU A 98 -0.89 -26.42 -10.77
CA GLU A 98 -1.19 -27.06 -9.48
C GLU A 98 -2.38 -28.00 -9.65
N LEU A 99 -2.20 -29.30 -9.44
CA LEU A 99 -3.25 -30.33 -9.58
C LEU A 99 -4.03 -30.54 -8.30
N THR A 100 -3.35 -30.46 -7.15
CA THR A 100 -3.97 -30.52 -5.82
C THR A 100 -3.32 -29.53 -4.88
N PHE A 101 -4.14 -28.93 -4.03
CA PHE A 101 -3.75 -28.18 -2.85
C PHE A 101 -4.52 -28.76 -1.67
N THR A 102 -3.88 -28.89 -0.52
CA THR A 102 -4.55 -29.25 0.73
C THR A 102 -3.97 -28.43 1.85
N PHE A 103 -4.80 -27.77 2.64
CA PHE A 103 -4.46 -26.99 3.83
C PHE A 103 -5.25 -27.54 5.02
N ALA A 104 -4.59 -27.64 6.17
CA ALA A 104 -5.23 -28.05 7.42
C ALA A 104 -4.52 -27.43 8.62
N PHE A 105 -5.26 -27.24 9.71
CA PHE A 105 -4.73 -26.77 10.99
C PHE A 105 -5.22 -27.61 12.18
N ASP A 106 -4.42 -27.59 13.23
CA ASP A 106 -4.41 -28.39 14.46
C ASP A 106 -4.18 -27.35 15.58
N ASP A 107 -5.29 -26.78 16.07
CA ASP A 107 -5.38 -25.64 17.00
C ASP A 107 -5.22 -26.06 18.47
N ASN A 108 -5.19 -27.37 18.74
CA ASN A 108 -5.10 -27.94 20.07
C ASN A 108 -3.83 -28.77 20.31
N GLY A 109 -3.01 -28.98 19.28
CA GLY A 109 -1.74 -29.70 19.35
C GLY A 109 -1.83 -31.23 19.29
N ASP A 110 -3.04 -31.82 19.27
CA ASP A 110 -3.24 -33.27 19.49
C ASP A 110 -2.76 -34.15 18.32
N GLY A 111 -2.42 -33.53 17.18
CA GLY A 111 -1.90 -34.20 16.00
C GLY A 111 -2.98 -34.59 14.99
N ARG A 112 -4.19 -34.05 15.15
CA ARG A 112 -5.30 -34.14 14.19
C ARG A 112 -5.60 -32.75 13.63
N ALA A 113 -6.10 -32.71 12.40
CA ALA A 113 -6.72 -31.49 11.91
C ALA A 113 -8.03 -31.23 12.68
N ASN A 114 -8.28 -29.98 13.03
CA ASN A 114 -9.60 -29.48 13.41
C ASN A 114 -10.36 -28.90 12.20
N TYR A 115 -9.65 -28.66 11.09
CA TYR A 115 -10.16 -28.16 9.82
C TYR A 115 -9.30 -28.67 8.67
N LEU A 116 -9.92 -29.06 7.56
CA LEU A 116 -9.24 -29.56 6.36
C LEU A 116 -9.93 -29.04 5.08
N LEU A 117 -9.21 -28.19 4.34
CA LEU A 117 -9.57 -27.79 2.97
C LEU A 117 -8.74 -28.58 1.96
N SER A 118 -9.39 -29.22 0.99
CA SER A 118 -8.72 -29.82 -0.17
C SER A 118 -9.29 -29.30 -1.49
N THR A 119 -8.40 -28.76 -2.33
CA THR A 119 -8.70 -28.31 -3.68
C THR A 119 -8.11 -29.26 -4.72
N THR A 120 -8.91 -29.70 -5.68
CA THR A 120 -8.46 -30.45 -6.87
C THR A 120 -8.72 -29.65 -8.14
N LYS A 121 -7.74 -29.60 -9.05
CA LYS A 121 -7.82 -28.81 -10.30
C LYS A 121 -7.52 -29.67 -11.52
N THR A 122 -8.19 -29.39 -12.64
CA THR A 122 -7.85 -29.96 -13.97
C THR A 122 -7.68 -28.87 -15.01
N TYR A 123 -6.89 -29.14 -16.05
CA TYR A 123 -6.47 -28.15 -17.04
C TYR A 123 -6.66 -28.67 -18.47
N ASP A 124 -6.85 -27.73 -19.40
CA ASP A 124 -6.78 -28.02 -20.83
C ASP A 124 -5.31 -28.17 -21.28
N ARG A 125 -5.10 -28.48 -22.57
CA ARG A 125 -3.77 -28.64 -23.17
C ARG A 125 -2.92 -27.35 -23.21
N HIS A 126 -3.52 -26.20 -22.95
CA HIS A 126 -2.91 -24.87 -23.00
C HIS A 126 -2.56 -24.33 -21.61
N GLY A 127 -3.12 -24.92 -20.54
CA GLY A 127 -2.95 -24.49 -19.15
C GLY A 127 -4.15 -23.73 -18.56
N ASN A 128 -5.29 -23.72 -19.25
CA ASN A 128 -6.52 -23.10 -18.75
C ASN A 128 -7.25 -24.05 -17.78
N GLU A 129 -7.70 -23.57 -16.62
CA GLU A 129 -8.43 -24.38 -15.61
C GLU A 129 -9.79 -24.85 -16.15
N LEU A 130 -9.99 -26.16 -16.34
CA LEU A 130 -11.27 -26.72 -16.77
C LEU A 130 -12.21 -27.01 -15.59
N THR A 131 -11.67 -27.48 -14.47
CA THR A 131 -12.43 -27.72 -13.25
C THR A 131 -11.61 -27.34 -12.03
N VAL A 132 -12.24 -26.70 -11.05
CA VAL A 132 -11.75 -26.56 -9.68
C VAL A 132 -12.81 -27.17 -8.76
N ILE A 133 -12.41 -27.97 -7.78
CA ILE A 133 -13.30 -28.53 -6.75
C ILE A 133 -12.65 -28.23 -5.41
N ASN A 134 -13.36 -27.54 -4.51
CA ASN A 134 -12.98 -27.41 -3.10
C ASN A 134 -13.85 -28.36 -2.28
N ALA A 135 -13.26 -29.00 -1.28
CA ALA A 135 -13.96 -29.81 -0.29
C ALA A 135 -13.46 -29.40 1.10
N VAL A 136 -14.38 -29.14 2.02
CA VAL A 136 -14.12 -28.69 3.38
C VAL A 136 -14.65 -29.72 4.37
N ASP A 137 -13.84 -30.00 5.39
CA ASP A 137 -14.10 -30.79 6.60
C ASP A 137 -13.87 -29.80 7.74
N ASP A 138 -14.95 -29.27 8.32
CA ASP A 138 -14.96 -28.08 9.20
C ASP A 138 -14.82 -28.43 10.69
N ASP A 139 -15.03 -29.69 11.08
CA ASP A 139 -14.87 -30.17 12.47
C ASP A 139 -13.74 -31.20 12.70
N GLY A 140 -13.15 -31.74 11.63
CA GLY A 140 -12.04 -32.69 11.67
C GLY A 140 -12.43 -34.16 11.88
N ASP A 141 -13.71 -34.53 11.73
CA ASP A 141 -14.21 -35.91 11.77
C ASP A 141 -13.63 -36.79 10.63
N GLY A 142 -13.26 -36.18 9.50
CA GLY A 142 -12.79 -36.86 8.28
C GLY A 142 -13.87 -37.04 7.20
N SER A 143 -15.08 -36.50 7.45
CA SER A 143 -16.14 -36.31 6.47
C SER A 143 -15.99 -34.94 5.79
N ILE A 144 -16.41 -34.82 4.54
CA ILE A 144 -16.55 -33.51 3.89
C ILE A 144 -17.94 -32.97 4.24
N ASP A 145 -18.01 -31.76 4.79
CA ASP A 145 -19.25 -31.03 5.07
C ASP A 145 -19.70 -30.28 3.82
N THR A 146 -18.89 -29.34 3.32
CA THR A 146 -19.22 -28.51 2.15
C THR A 146 -18.34 -28.85 0.94
N ARG A 147 -18.93 -28.85 -0.26
CA ARG A 147 -18.22 -28.90 -1.53
C ARG A 147 -18.61 -27.76 -2.46
N ASP A 148 -17.61 -27.01 -2.92
CA ASP A 148 -17.74 -26.16 -4.11
C ASP A 148 -17.18 -26.85 -5.35
N SER A 149 -17.78 -26.58 -6.51
CA SER A 149 -17.19 -26.89 -7.81
C SER A 149 -17.30 -25.71 -8.76
N VAL A 150 -16.29 -25.51 -9.61
CA VAL A 150 -16.31 -24.54 -10.71
C VAL A 150 -15.86 -25.25 -11.98
N THR A 151 -16.70 -25.25 -13.01
CA THR A 151 -16.41 -25.83 -14.34
C THR A 151 -16.40 -24.74 -15.41
N LYS A 152 -15.32 -24.66 -16.19
CA LYS A 152 -15.08 -23.60 -17.18
C LYS A 152 -14.93 -24.17 -18.59
N THR A 153 -15.30 -23.39 -19.61
CA THR A 153 -15.01 -23.72 -21.03
C THR A 153 -14.37 -22.55 -21.75
N TYR A 154 -13.54 -22.85 -22.77
CA TYR A 154 -12.73 -21.87 -23.47
C TYR A 154 -12.85 -21.98 -24.99
N ASP A 155 -12.65 -20.87 -25.67
CA ASP A 155 -12.51 -20.84 -27.12
C ASP A 155 -11.10 -21.27 -27.60
N SER A 156 -10.89 -21.29 -28.91
CA SER A 156 -9.59 -21.67 -29.51
C SER A 156 -8.43 -20.71 -29.23
N GLN A 157 -8.67 -19.56 -28.60
CA GLN A 157 -7.67 -18.57 -28.17
C GLN A 157 -7.44 -18.60 -26.65
N GLY A 158 -8.19 -19.40 -25.89
CA GLY A 158 -8.11 -19.46 -24.42
C GLY A 158 -8.98 -18.43 -23.71
N ARG A 159 -9.98 -17.84 -24.38
CA ARG A 159 -10.95 -16.91 -23.76
C ARG A 159 -12.12 -17.69 -23.18
N GLU A 160 -12.54 -17.35 -21.96
CA GLU A 160 -13.56 -18.10 -21.20
C GLU A 160 -14.97 -17.88 -21.77
N LEU A 161 -15.55 -18.92 -22.37
CA LEU A 161 -16.89 -18.87 -22.94
C LEU A 161 -17.99 -19.12 -21.90
N THR A 162 -17.73 -20.00 -20.93
CA THR A 162 -18.65 -20.27 -19.82
C THR A 162 -17.88 -20.55 -18.53
N SER A 163 -18.45 -20.15 -17.41
CA SER A 163 -18.11 -20.67 -16.08
C SER A 163 -19.40 -21.05 -15.36
N VAL A 164 -19.41 -22.18 -14.67
CA VAL A 164 -20.52 -22.64 -13.80
C VAL A 164 -19.91 -22.97 -12.45
N ALA A 165 -20.34 -22.28 -11.40
CA ALA A 165 -19.99 -22.55 -10.01
C ALA A 165 -21.18 -23.18 -9.27
N THR A 166 -20.94 -24.11 -8.36
CA THR A 166 -21.97 -24.87 -7.62
C THR A 166 -21.52 -25.14 -6.19
N THR A 167 -22.43 -25.06 -5.22
CA THR A 167 -22.18 -25.40 -3.81
C THR A 167 -23.17 -26.46 -3.32
N ASP A 168 -22.66 -27.40 -2.51
CA ASP A 168 -23.32 -28.57 -1.91
C ASP A 168 -22.90 -28.54 -0.42
N TYR A 169 -23.73 -27.89 0.42
CA TYR A 169 -23.37 -27.42 1.78
C TYR A 169 -23.37 -28.51 2.86
N ASP A 170 -24.09 -29.61 2.63
CA ASP A 170 -24.05 -30.82 3.47
C ASP A 170 -23.42 -32.03 2.74
N ASN A 171 -22.87 -31.80 1.54
CA ASN A 171 -22.22 -32.80 0.70
C ASN A 171 -23.13 -34.02 0.41
N ASN A 172 -24.46 -33.85 0.43
CA ASN A 172 -25.41 -34.92 0.10
C ASN A 172 -25.39 -35.29 -1.40
N GLY A 173 -24.81 -34.43 -2.26
CA GLY A 173 -24.74 -34.62 -3.71
C GLY A 173 -25.90 -33.99 -4.48
N SER A 174 -26.70 -33.16 -3.81
CA SER A 174 -27.57 -32.16 -4.42
C SER A 174 -26.82 -30.83 -4.50
N ILE A 175 -27.24 -29.91 -5.36
CA ILE A 175 -26.65 -28.57 -5.42
C ILE A 175 -27.62 -27.62 -4.74
N ASP A 176 -27.18 -26.98 -3.66
CA ASP A 176 -27.99 -26.03 -2.88
C ASP A 176 -27.93 -24.60 -3.47
N ALA A 177 -26.89 -24.28 -4.23
CA ALA A 177 -26.77 -23.03 -4.97
C ALA A 177 -25.88 -23.20 -6.21
N TRP A 178 -26.19 -22.49 -7.30
CA TRP A 178 -25.29 -22.33 -8.43
C TRP A 178 -25.31 -20.93 -9.05
N PHE A 179 -24.16 -20.61 -9.65
CA PHE A 179 -23.91 -19.40 -10.40
C PHE A 179 -23.39 -19.77 -11.78
N SER A 180 -23.70 -18.99 -12.81
CA SER A 180 -22.98 -19.13 -14.08
C SER A 180 -22.79 -17.81 -14.81
N THR A 181 -21.70 -17.75 -15.57
CA THR A 181 -21.48 -16.74 -16.60
C THR A 181 -21.39 -17.39 -17.97
N THR A 182 -21.99 -16.76 -18.99
CA THR A 182 -21.74 -17.05 -20.41
C THR A 182 -21.28 -15.80 -21.14
N ARG A 183 -20.17 -15.88 -21.90
CA ARG A 183 -19.55 -14.74 -22.59
C ARG A 183 -19.41 -14.92 -24.09
N THR A 184 -19.41 -13.82 -24.83
CA THR A 184 -19.06 -13.80 -26.26
C THR A 184 -18.05 -12.71 -26.57
N TYR A 185 -17.22 -12.96 -27.60
CA TYR A 185 -16.10 -12.08 -27.94
C TYR A 185 -16.05 -11.76 -29.44
N ASP A 186 -15.44 -10.63 -29.78
CA ASP A 186 -15.10 -10.27 -31.15
C ASP A 186 -13.88 -11.06 -31.68
N ARG A 187 -13.36 -10.68 -32.87
CA ARG A 187 -12.20 -11.34 -33.50
C ARG A 187 -10.85 -10.84 -33.00
N GLN A 188 -10.80 -9.74 -32.25
CA GLN A 188 -9.57 -9.15 -31.74
C GLN A 188 -9.27 -9.58 -30.31
N GLY A 189 -10.31 -9.74 -29.48
CA GLY A 189 -10.17 -10.06 -28.05
C GLY A 189 -11.31 -9.56 -27.18
N HIS A 190 -12.09 -8.58 -27.65
CA HIS A 190 -12.98 -7.79 -26.80
C HIS A 190 -14.31 -8.50 -26.51
N GLU A 191 -14.80 -8.36 -25.28
CA GLU A 191 -16.02 -9.02 -24.80
C GLU A 191 -17.27 -8.27 -25.25
N LEU A 192 -18.04 -8.87 -26.16
CA LEU A 192 -19.25 -8.27 -26.72
C LEU A 192 -20.46 -8.44 -25.80
N THR A 193 -20.57 -9.59 -25.11
CA THR A 193 -21.63 -9.85 -24.15
C THR A 193 -21.14 -10.67 -22.96
N SER A 194 -21.68 -10.41 -21.77
CA SER A 194 -21.73 -11.35 -20.63
C SER A 194 -23.19 -11.52 -20.21
N VAL A 195 -23.55 -12.73 -19.79
CA VAL A 195 -24.80 -13.00 -19.07
C VAL A 195 -24.44 -13.81 -17.84
N ASP A 196 -24.76 -13.26 -16.67
CA ASP A 196 -24.55 -13.88 -15.37
C ASP A 196 -25.92 -14.30 -14.78
N THR A 197 -26.00 -15.46 -14.13
CA THR A 197 -27.24 -16.03 -13.57
C THR A 197 -27.01 -16.62 -12.18
N ASN A 198 -27.91 -16.36 -11.24
CA ASN A 198 -27.88 -16.90 -9.88
C ASN A 198 -29.11 -17.77 -9.59
N ASP A 199 -28.92 -18.86 -8.87
CA ASP A 199 -29.93 -19.76 -8.30
C ASP A 199 -29.37 -20.13 -6.91
N PHE A 200 -29.83 -19.43 -5.88
CA PHE A 200 -29.30 -19.42 -4.52
C PHE A 200 -29.96 -20.45 -3.59
N ASP A 201 -31.04 -21.09 -4.04
CA ASP A 201 -31.78 -22.12 -3.29
C ASP A 201 -31.83 -23.48 -3.99
N GLY A 202 -31.18 -23.63 -5.15
CA GLY A 202 -30.93 -24.92 -5.82
C GLY A 202 -32.16 -25.54 -6.46
N ASP A 203 -33.28 -24.81 -6.50
CA ASP A 203 -34.59 -25.31 -6.91
C ASP A 203 -34.71 -25.48 -8.45
N GLY A 204 -33.76 -24.88 -9.20
CA GLY A 204 -33.67 -24.93 -10.65
C GLY A 204 -34.30 -23.74 -11.37
N ASN A 205 -34.88 -22.79 -10.64
CA ASN A 205 -35.34 -21.50 -11.17
C ASN A 205 -34.28 -20.42 -10.85
N ILE A 206 -33.81 -19.73 -11.89
CA ILE A 206 -32.89 -18.59 -11.72
C ILE A 206 -33.57 -17.50 -10.89
N ASN A 207 -33.02 -17.13 -9.74
CA ASN A 207 -33.58 -16.04 -8.93
C ASN A 207 -33.15 -14.66 -9.43
N SER A 208 -32.03 -14.53 -10.16
CA SER A 208 -31.68 -13.27 -10.85
C SER A 208 -30.71 -13.44 -12.02
N ARG A 209 -30.79 -12.52 -12.98
CA ARG A 209 -29.90 -12.44 -14.15
C ARG A 209 -29.32 -11.03 -14.28
N PHE A 210 -28.04 -10.97 -14.64
CA PHE A 210 -27.39 -9.74 -15.09
C PHE A 210 -27.01 -9.89 -16.56
N SER A 211 -27.44 -8.94 -17.39
CA SER A 211 -27.03 -8.79 -18.79
C SER A 211 -25.92 -7.75 -18.88
N THR A 212 -24.93 -7.94 -19.76
CA THR A 212 -23.96 -6.91 -20.14
C THR A 212 -23.67 -6.99 -21.63
N THR A 213 -23.76 -5.86 -22.33
CA THR A 213 -23.44 -5.72 -23.76
C THR A 213 -22.44 -4.59 -23.97
N ARG A 214 -21.44 -4.80 -24.83
CA ARG A 214 -20.45 -3.77 -25.20
C ARG A 214 -20.27 -3.64 -26.70
N THR A 215 -19.89 -2.45 -27.15
CA THR A 215 -19.46 -2.20 -28.54
C THR A 215 -18.14 -1.45 -28.58
N TYR A 216 -17.38 -1.63 -29.67
CA TYR A 216 -16.02 -1.12 -29.82
C TYR A 216 -15.81 -0.45 -31.18
N ASP A 217 -14.86 0.49 -31.24
CA ASP A 217 -14.38 1.06 -32.50
C ASP A 217 -13.42 0.08 -33.23
N ARG A 218 -12.79 0.52 -34.32
CA ARG A 218 -11.88 -0.33 -35.11
C ARG A 218 -10.48 -0.46 -34.52
N GLN A 219 -10.15 0.32 -33.50
CA GLN A 219 -8.87 0.30 -32.80
C GLN A 219 -8.97 -0.50 -31.49
N GLY A 220 -10.18 -0.71 -30.96
CA GLY A 220 -10.46 -1.46 -29.74
C GLY A 220 -10.96 -0.60 -28.58
N HIS A 221 -11.26 0.69 -28.80
CA HIS A 221 -11.82 1.56 -27.76
C HIS A 221 -13.32 1.25 -27.57
N GLU A 222 -13.77 1.14 -26.33
CA GLU A 222 -15.17 0.85 -25.97
C GLU A 222 -16.07 2.05 -26.27
N LEU A 223 -17.01 1.92 -27.18
CA LEU A 223 -17.95 2.99 -27.55
C LEU A 223 -19.22 2.98 -26.70
N THR A 224 -19.68 1.79 -26.30
CA THR A 224 -20.85 1.64 -25.41
C THR A 224 -20.63 0.49 -24.45
N PHE A 225 -21.08 0.65 -23.22
CA PHE A 225 -21.32 -0.40 -22.23
C PHE A 225 -22.78 -0.26 -21.77
N VAL A 226 -23.51 -1.37 -21.69
CA VAL A 226 -24.85 -1.44 -21.13
C VAL A 226 -24.91 -2.64 -20.21
N ARG A 227 -25.38 -2.47 -18.97
CA ARG A 227 -25.68 -3.53 -18.01
C ARG A 227 -27.15 -3.46 -17.64
N GLU A 228 -27.81 -4.61 -17.56
CA GLU A 228 -29.23 -4.72 -17.20
C GLU A 228 -29.41 -5.76 -16.09
N LEU A 229 -30.39 -5.53 -15.22
CA LEU A 229 -30.79 -6.40 -14.11
C LEU A 229 -32.18 -6.97 -14.39
N ASP A 230 -32.33 -8.28 -14.24
CA ASP A 230 -33.54 -9.10 -14.44
C ASP A 230 -33.70 -9.96 -13.15
N ASP A 231 -34.19 -9.32 -12.08
CA ASP A 231 -34.38 -9.89 -10.74
C ASP A 231 -35.70 -10.68 -10.70
N GLY A 232 -35.60 -11.98 -10.42
CA GLY A 232 -36.64 -12.98 -10.71
C GLY A 232 -36.48 -13.67 -12.07
N ALA A 233 -35.56 -13.20 -12.92
CA ALA A 233 -35.21 -13.76 -14.23
C ALA A 233 -36.41 -13.96 -15.19
N ASP A 234 -37.47 -13.17 -15.04
CA ASP A 234 -38.74 -13.31 -15.77
C ASP A 234 -38.71 -12.63 -17.16
N GLY A 235 -37.69 -11.81 -17.43
CA GLY A 235 -37.50 -11.07 -18.68
C GLY A 235 -38.01 -9.63 -18.65
N SER A 236 -38.54 -9.18 -17.51
CA SER A 236 -38.55 -7.77 -17.10
C SER A 236 -37.12 -7.27 -16.86
N ILE A 237 -36.92 -5.96 -16.81
CA ILE A 237 -35.66 -5.34 -16.41
C ILE A 237 -35.98 -4.36 -15.29
N GLU A 238 -35.42 -4.55 -14.10
CA GLU A 238 -35.66 -3.70 -12.93
C GLU A 238 -34.68 -2.53 -12.87
N ALA A 239 -33.51 -2.64 -13.52
CA ALA A 239 -32.58 -1.53 -13.67
C ALA A 239 -31.68 -1.67 -14.91
N ARG A 240 -31.31 -0.54 -15.53
CA ARG A 240 -30.32 -0.45 -16.61
C ARG A 240 -29.29 0.63 -16.31
N TYR A 241 -28.02 0.29 -16.53
CA TYR A 241 -26.88 1.18 -16.38
C TYR A 241 -26.17 1.26 -17.73
N SER A 242 -26.03 2.47 -18.29
CA SER A 242 -25.42 2.64 -19.62
C SER A 242 -24.29 3.67 -19.60
N THR A 243 -23.21 3.37 -20.30
CA THR A 243 -22.11 4.29 -20.59
C THR A 243 -21.91 4.41 -22.10
N THR A 244 -21.84 5.63 -22.62
CA THR A 244 -21.48 5.92 -24.02
C THR A 244 -20.23 6.80 -24.07
N LYS A 245 -19.26 6.44 -24.92
CA LYS A 245 -17.95 7.10 -25.00
C LYS A 245 -17.65 7.58 -26.42
N THR A 246 -16.89 8.66 -26.55
CA THR A 246 -16.35 9.10 -27.85
C THR A 246 -14.86 9.42 -27.75
N TYR A 247 -14.14 9.24 -28.87
CA TYR A 247 -12.69 9.36 -28.93
C TYR A 247 -12.25 10.27 -30.07
N ASP A 248 -11.06 10.87 -29.92
CA ASP A 248 -10.38 11.58 -30.99
C ASP A 248 -9.71 10.61 -31.99
N ARG A 249 -8.87 11.14 -32.90
CA ARG A 249 -8.15 10.32 -33.89
C ARG A 249 -6.87 9.66 -33.38
N GLN A 250 -6.43 10.00 -32.17
CA GLN A 250 -5.24 9.46 -31.51
C GLN A 250 -5.61 8.39 -30.47
N GLY A 251 -6.86 8.39 -29.98
CA GLY A 251 -7.40 7.46 -28.99
C GLY A 251 -7.77 8.10 -27.66
N HIS A 252 -7.73 9.42 -27.55
CA HIS A 252 -8.06 10.14 -26.32
C HIS A 252 -9.58 10.30 -26.15
N GLU A 253 -10.09 10.09 -24.94
CA GLU A 253 -11.53 10.08 -24.63
C GLU A 253 -12.10 11.51 -24.54
N LEU A 254 -12.88 11.92 -25.55
CA LEU A 254 -13.48 13.24 -25.65
C LEU A 254 -14.75 13.40 -24.81
N THR A 255 -15.54 12.33 -24.67
CA THR A 255 -16.74 12.32 -23.82
C THR A 255 -16.95 10.95 -23.19
N THR A 256 -17.41 10.93 -21.95
CA THR A 256 -18.08 9.78 -21.31
C THR A 256 -19.41 10.26 -20.77
N LEU A 257 -20.49 9.59 -21.17
CA LEU A 257 -21.85 9.82 -20.72
C LEU A 257 -22.33 8.55 -19.99
N ASN A 258 -22.55 8.64 -18.68
CA ASN A 258 -23.24 7.61 -17.92
C ASN A 258 -24.72 8.01 -17.74
N THR A 259 -25.61 7.02 -17.74
CA THR A 259 -27.04 7.20 -17.48
C THR A 259 -27.60 5.98 -16.75
N ASN A 260 -28.36 6.21 -15.68
CA ASN A 260 -29.01 5.17 -14.89
C ASN A 260 -30.53 5.21 -15.08
N ASP A 261 -31.13 4.03 -15.06
CA ASP A 261 -32.56 3.71 -15.20
C ASP A 261 -32.81 2.74 -14.03
N HIS A 262 -33.33 3.26 -12.91
CA HIS A 262 -33.30 2.60 -11.60
C HIS A 262 -34.59 1.82 -11.26
N ASP A 263 -35.68 2.05 -11.98
CA ASP A 263 -36.93 1.28 -11.87
C ASP A 263 -37.31 0.49 -13.14
N GLY A 264 -36.56 0.67 -14.23
CA GLY A 264 -36.74 -0.08 -15.48
C GLY A 264 -37.82 0.46 -16.43
N ASP A 265 -38.45 1.61 -16.15
CA ASP A 265 -39.44 2.26 -17.04
C ASP A 265 -38.87 2.61 -18.43
N GLY A 266 -37.53 2.67 -18.57
CA GLY A 266 -36.83 2.96 -19.83
C GLY A 266 -36.54 4.46 -20.03
N ARG A 267 -36.63 5.24 -18.95
CA ARG A 267 -36.12 6.61 -18.85
C ARG A 267 -34.75 6.62 -18.20
N VAL A 268 -34.23 7.82 -17.99
CA VAL A 268 -33.01 8.08 -17.25
C VAL A 268 -33.41 8.83 -15.99
N ASP A 269 -33.06 8.27 -14.83
CA ASP A 269 -33.29 8.86 -13.50
C ASP A 269 -32.10 9.73 -13.06
N ASP A 270 -30.87 9.35 -13.47
CA ASP A 270 -29.67 10.18 -13.30
C ASP A 270 -28.72 10.08 -14.49
N LEU A 271 -27.94 11.14 -14.70
CA LEU A 271 -26.99 11.29 -15.79
C LEU A 271 -25.71 11.98 -15.33
N TYR A 272 -24.56 11.42 -15.72
CA TYR A 272 -23.25 12.03 -15.50
C TYR A 272 -22.50 12.17 -16.84
N LEU A 273 -22.20 13.40 -17.23
CA LEU A 273 -21.47 13.72 -18.46
C LEU A 273 -20.08 14.29 -18.13
N THR A 274 -19.04 13.54 -18.49
CA THR A 274 -17.67 14.05 -18.58
C THR A 274 -17.35 14.44 -20.03
N THR A 275 -16.80 15.64 -20.25
CA THR A 275 -16.28 16.12 -21.54
C THR A 275 -14.82 16.57 -21.38
N ARG A 276 -13.97 16.25 -22.35
CA ARG A 276 -12.55 16.61 -22.36
C ARG A 276 -12.10 17.19 -23.68
N THR A 277 -11.04 18.01 -23.65
CA THR A 277 -10.31 18.43 -24.85
C THR A 277 -8.81 18.29 -24.65
N TYR A 278 -8.09 17.98 -25.72
CA TYR A 278 -6.65 17.75 -25.69
C TYR A 278 -5.88 18.69 -26.63
N ASP A 279 -4.61 18.92 -26.33
CA ASP A 279 -3.67 19.49 -27.29
C ASP A 279 -3.24 18.45 -28.34
N ARG A 280 -2.46 18.88 -29.33
CA ARG A 280 -1.98 18.02 -30.43
C ARG A 280 -1.02 16.89 -30.03
N TRP A 281 -0.55 16.90 -28.78
CA TRP A 281 0.37 15.92 -28.20
C TRP A 281 -0.32 14.96 -27.22
N GLY A 282 -1.58 15.23 -26.85
CA GLY A 282 -2.38 14.40 -25.94
C GLY A 282 -2.46 14.92 -24.50
N HIS A 283 -1.99 16.15 -24.21
CA HIS A 283 -2.19 16.75 -22.89
C HIS A 283 -3.62 17.31 -22.76
N GLU A 284 -4.30 17.01 -21.65
CA GLU A 284 -5.67 17.45 -21.39
C GLU A 284 -5.73 18.96 -21.12
N LEU A 285 -6.37 19.73 -22.00
CA LEU A 285 -6.52 21.18 -21.87
C LEU A 285 -7.76 21.58 -21.07
N THR A 286 -8.85 20.81 -21.16
CA THR A 286 -10.06 21.02 -20.38
C THR A 286 -10.68 19.70 -19.97
N LEU A 287 -11.27 19.70 -18.78
CA LEU A 287 -12.17 18.69 -18.23
C LEU A 287 -13.45 19.42 -17.78
N VAL A 288 -14.61 18.86 -18.07
CA VAL A 288 -15.90 19.31 -17.54
C VAL A 288 -16.67 18.08 -17.09
N ASN A 289 -17.09 18.04 -15.83
CA ASN A 289 -18.07 17.07 -15.33
C ASN A 289 -19.39 17.80 -15.10
N ALA A 290 -20.51 17.18 -15.44
CA ALA A 290 -21.84 17.71 -15.22
C ALA A 290 -22.77 16.57 -14.80
N ALA A 291 -23.61 16.82 -13.79
CA ALA A 291 -24.58 15.84 -13.28
C ALA A 291 -26.01 16.40 -13.32
N ASP A 292 -26.95 15.51 -13.63
CA ASP A 292 -28.40 15.67 -13.61
C ASP A 292 -28.89 14.52 -12.73
N PHE A 293 -29.36 14.82 -11.51
CA PHE A 293 -29.63 13.82 -10.46
C PHE A 293 -31.11 13.41 -10.36
N ASP A 294 -32.01 14.02 -11.16
CA ASP A 294 -33.44 13.68 -11.18
C ASP A 294 -34.03 13.41 -12.58
N GLY A 295 -33.23 13.55 -13.64
CA GLY A 295 -33.61 13.23 -15.01
C GLY A 295 -34.47 14.29 -15.71
N ASP A 296 -34.67 15.47 -15.11
CA ASP A 296 -35.39 16.62 -15.69
C ASP A 296 -34.78 17.11 -17.03
N GLY A 297 -33.50 16.82 -17.27
CA GLY A 297 -32.73 17.31 -18.42
C GLY A 297 -32.02 18.63 -18.16
N ARG A 298 -31.80 18.97 -16.87
CA ARG A 298 -31.00 20.09 -16.39
C ARG A 298 -29.77 19.58 -15.65
N ILE A 299 -28.73 20.39 -15.65
CA ILE A 299 -27.55 20.11 -14.85
C ILE A 299 -27.76 20.71 -13.46
N ASP A 300 -27.80 19.87 -12.44
CA ASP A 300 -27.87 20.24 -11.02
C ASP A 300 -26.51 20.64 -10.45
N SER A 301 -25.43 20.10 -11.02
CA SER A 301 -24.07 20.48 -10.62
C SER A 301 -23.07 20.30 -11.74
N ARG A 302 -22.07 21.18 -11.78
CA ARG A 302 -21.05 21.25 -12.82
C ARG A 302 -19.69 21.59 -12.23
N GLU A 303 -18.71 20.77 -12.55
CA GLU A 303 -17.29 21.02 -12.30
C GLU A 303 -16.61 21.32 -13.64
N SER A 304 -15.66 22.27 -13.67
CA SER A 304 -14.74 22.36 -14.81
C SER A 304 -13.33 22.75 -14.43
N MET A 305 -12.36 22.08 -15.06
CA MET A 305 -10.93 22.33 -14.92
C MET A 305 -10.32 22.71 -16.28
N THR A 306 -9.49 23.74 -16.31
CA THR A 306 -8.72 24.17 -17.50
C THR A 306 -7.22 24.16 -17.17
N LYS A 307 -6.40 23.57 -18.04
CA LYS A 307 -4.95 23.39 -17.83
C LYS A 307 -4.13 24.10 -18.93
N THR A 308 -2.91 24.48 -18.61
CA THR A 308 -1.94 25.00 -19.59
C THR A 308 -0.57 24.33 -19.46
N TYR A 309 0.16 24.23 -20.57
CA TYR A 309 1.43 23.49 -20.64
C TYR A 309 2.53 24.31 -21.32
N ASP A 310 3.79 24.01 -20.97
CA ASP A 310 4.96 24.51 -21.70
C ASP A 310 5.19 23.74 -23.02
N ARG A 311 6.32 23.96 -23.70
CA ARG A 311 6.62 23.28 -24.99
C ARG A 311 7.23 21.88 -24.82
N GLN A 312 7.47 21.45 -23.60
CA GLN A 312 8.02 20.14 -23.25
C GLN A 312 6.97 19.22 -22.62
N GLY A 313 5.82 19.77 -22.21
CA GLY A 313 4.69 19.04 -21.62
C GLY A 313 4.52 19.25 -20.11
N HIS A 314 5.27 20.19 -19.49
CA HIS A 314 5.11 20.50 -18.08
C HIS A 314 3.89 21.41 -17.87
N GLU A 315 3.05 21.10 -16.88
CA GLU A 315 1.85 21.86 -16.52
C GLU A 315 2.23 23.21 -15.90
N LEU A 316 1.93 24.32 -16.58
CA LEU A 316 2.22 25.67 -16.10
C LEU A 316 1.12 26.24 -15.20
N SER A 317 -0.13 25.81 -15.39
CA SER A 317 -1.24 26.20 -14.52
C SER A 317 -2.42 25.26 -14.66
N TYR A 318 -3.27 25.24 -13.63
CA TYR A 318 -4.68 24.86 -13.78
C TYR A 318 -5.59 25.88 -13.07
N VAL A 319 -6.85 25.93 -13.49
CA VAL A 319 -7.97 26.54 -12.77
C VAL A 319 -9.08 25.49 -12.69
N GLN A 320 -9.67 25.28 -11.53
CA GLN A 320 -10.79 24.38 -11.28
C GLN A 320 -11.93 25.21 -10.67
N GLU A 321 -13.14 25.04 -11.17
CA GLU A 321 -14.32 25.83 -10.81
C GLU A 321 -15.52 24.90 -10.58
N TYR A 322 -16.27 25.14 -9.51
CA TYR A 322 -17.45 24.38 -9.11
C TYR A 322 -18.71 25.26 -9.14
N ASP A 323 -19.80 24.71 -9.67
CA ASP A 323 -21.14 25.27 -9.83
C ASP A 323 -22.09 24.20 -9.26
N SER A 324 -22.45 24.31 -7.98
CA SER A 324 -22.94 23.18 -7.17
C SER A 324 -24.46 23.07 -7.11
N ASP A 325 -25.18 24.09 -7.57
CA ASP A 325 -26.64 24.13 -7.71
C ASP A 325 -27.13 24.35 -9.16
N GLY A 326 -26.21 24.47 -10.12
CA GLY A 326 -26.51 24.57 -11.54
C GLY A 326 -27.03 25.95 -12.02
N ASP A 327 -27.00 26.99 -11.17
CA ASP A 327 -27.42 28.35 -11.54
C ASP A 327 -26.51 29.01 -12.60
N GLY A 328 -25.32 28.44 -12.86
CA GLY A 328 -24.37 28.92 -13.85
C GLY A 328 -23.39 29.96 -13.31
N ARG A 329 -23.33 30.13 -11.98
CA ARG A 329 -22.26 30.81 -11.25
C ARG A 329 -21.23 29.81 -10.74
N ILE A 330 -20.13 30.34 -10.23
CA ILE A 330 -19.09 29.54 -9.58
C ILE A 330 -19.22 29.77 -8.07
N ASP A 331 -19.49 28.70 -7.32
CA ASP A 331 -19.52 28.70 -5.86
C ASP A 331 -18.12 28.64 -5.25
N SER A 332 -17.18 27.99 -5.94
CA SER A 332 -15.78 27.96 -5.51
C SER A 332 -14.80 27.71 -6.65
N ARG A 333 -13.56 28.19 -6.48
CA ARG A 333 -12.46 28.07 -7.44
C ARG A 333 -11.13 27.77 -6.75
N GLU A 334 -10.45 26.71 -7.17
CA GLU A 334 -9.00 26.55 -6.95
C GLU A 334 -8.23 27.01 -8.20
N SER A 335 -7.06 27.62 -8.01
CA SER A 335 -6.11 27.84 -9.11
C SER A 335 -4.68 27.56 -8.69
N MET A 336 -3.92 26.93 -9.57
CA MET A 336 -2.52 26.57 -9.38
C MET A 336 -1.66 27.18 -10.50
N THR A 337 -0.49 27.71 -10.16
CA THR A 337 0.52 28.14 -11.14
C THR A 337 1.91 27.61 -10.78
N LYS A 338 2.67 27.15 -11.78
CA LYS A 338 3.97 26.51 -11.64
C LYS A 338 5.02 27.14 -12.57
N THR A 339 6.28 27.11 -12.16
CA THR A 339 7.42 27.45 -13.05
C THR A 339 8.52 26.40 -12.95
N TYR A 340 9.31 26.25 -14.01
CA TYR A 340 10.29 25.19 -14.16
C TYR A 340 11.66 25.73 -14.58
N ASP A 341 12.72 24.99 -14.26
CA ASP A 341 14.05 25.22 -14.82
C ASP A 341 14.18 24.68 -16.26
N ARG A 342 15.40 24.64 -16.80
CA ARG A 342 15.65 24.15 -18.17
C ARG A 342 15.74 22.63 -18.31
N GLN A 343 15.79 21.91 -17.20
CA GLN A 343 15.80 20.45 -17.16
C GLN A 343 14.40 19.88 -16.86
N GLY A 344 13.48 20.68 -16.34
CA GLY A 344 12.11 20.30 -15.99
C GLY A 344 11.85 20.21 -14.47
N HIS A 345 12.77 20.70 -13.63
CA HIS A 345 12.55 20.74 -12.18
C HIS A 345 11.66 21.93 -11.80
N GLU A 346 10.67 21.72 -10.93
CA GLU A 346 9.73 22.75 -10.49
C GLU A 346 10.41 23.77 -9.57
N LEU A 347 10.54 25.02 -10.00
CA LEU A 347 11.15 26.11 -9.23
C LEU A 347 10.17 26.82 -8.30
N THR A 348 8.91 26.96 -8.71
CA THR A 348 7.86 27.60 -7.91
C THR A 348 6.52 26.91 -8.12
N SER A 349 5.73 26.85 -7.06
CA SER A 349 4.32 26.46 -7.06
C SER A 349 3.53 27.49 -6.25
N ILE A 350 2.33 27.84 -6.71
CA ILE A 350 1.38 28.71 -6.00
C ILE A 350 -0.03 28.15 -6.22
N SER A 351 -0.70 27.67 -5.17
CA SER A 351 -2.15 27.43 -5.18
C SER A 351 -2.90 28.56 -4.46
N THR A 352 -4.16 28.76 -4.83
CA THR A 352 -5.09 29.75 -4.29
C THR A 352 -6.51 29.20 -4.29
N ALA A 353 -7.26 29.37 -3.21
CA ALA A 353 -8.68 29.02 -3.14
C ALA A 353 -9.57 30.24 -2.89
N ASP A 354 -10.71 30.25 -3.57
CA ASP A 354 -11.85 31.18 -3.53
C ASP A 354 -13.04 30.29 -3.18
N ASP A 355 -13.31 30.08 -1.89
CA ASP A 355 -14.14 29.00 -1.34
C ASP A 355 -15.65 29.34 -1.29
N ASP A 356 -16.00 30.61 -1.49
CA ASP A 356 -17.39 31.11 -1.48
C ASP A 356 -17.78 31.89 -2.76
N GLY A 357 -16.89 31.94 -3.76
CA GLY A 357 -17.16 32.46 -5.09
C GLY A 357 -17.26 33.99 -5.17
N ASP A 358 -16.98 34.72 -4.08
CA ASP A 358 -17.06 36.19 -4.04
C ASP A 358 -15.96 36.88 -4.88
N GLY A 359 -14.95 36.12 -5.31
CA GLY A 359 -13.85 36.58 -6.16
C GLY A 359 -12.65 37.12 -5.36
N ARG A 360 -12.62 36.90 -4.05
CA ARG A 360 -11.44 37.03 -3.19
C ARG A 360 -10.76 35.67 -3.03
N LEU A 361 -9.63 35.67 -2.33
CA LEU A 361 -9.02 34.42 -1.87
C LEU A 361 -9.40 34.21 -0.40
N ASN A 362 -9.73 32.98 -0.07
CA ASN A 362 -9.89 32.48 1.28
C ASN A 362 -8.58 31.84 1.76
N SER A 363 -7.77 31.29 0.84
CA SER A 363 -6.41 30.83 1.14
C SER A 363 -5.45 30.92 -0.05
N ARG A 364 -4.14 30.88 0.26
CA ARG A 364 -3.04 30.84 -0.70
C ARG A 364 -1.85 30.07 -0.13
N TYR A 365 -1.40 29.05 -0.87
CA TYR A 365 -0.21 28.28 -0.56
C TYR A 365 0.86 28.53 -1.61
N SER A 366 2.14 28.60 -1.21
CA SER A 366 3.22 28.76 -2.17
C SER A 366 4.50 28.06 -1.73
N THR A 367 5.14 27.37 -2.67
CA THR A 367 6.43 26.70 -2.49
C THR A 367 7.45 27.24 -3.51
N THR A 368 8.70 27.41 -3.08
CA THR A 368 9.85 27.78 -3.94
C THR A 368 11.01 26.84 -3.67
N LYS A 369 11.61 26.27 -4.73
CA LYS A 369 12.65 25.24 -4.66
C LYS A 369 13.93 25.68 -5.37
N THR A 370 15.07 25.14 -4.95
CA THR A 370 16.35 25.28 -5.66
C THR A 370 17.06 23.93 -5.79
N TYR A 371 17.81 23.76 -6.88
CA TYR A 371 18.43 22.50 -7.26
C TYR A 371 19.94 22.67 -7.52
N ASP A 372 20.68 21.58 -7.38
CA ASP A 372 22.06 21.51 -7.85
C ASP A 372 22.14 21.28 -9.38
N ARG A 373 23.34 21.00 -9.90
CA ARG A 373 23.55 20.77 -11.35
C ARG A 373 23.17 19.36 -11.82
N GLN A 374 22.85 18.45 -10.91
CA GLN A 374 22.48 17.07 -11.18
C GLN A 374 20.96 16.84 -11.04
N GLY A 375 20.25 17.76 -10.37
CA GLY A 375 18.80 17.73 -10.17
C GLY A 375 18.37 17.45 -8.73
N HIS A 376 19.32 17.43 -7.78
CA HIS A 376 18.99 17.20 -6.37
C HIS A 376 18.45 18.49 -5.71
N GLU A 377 17.36 18.40 -4.97
CA GLU A 377 16.74 19.56 -4.29
C GLU A 377 17.60 20.01 -3.12
N LEU A 378 18.20 21.20 -3.22
CA LEU A 378 19.05 21.81 -2.20
C LEU A 378 18.24 22.56 -1.14
N THR A 379 17.18 23.25 -1.56
CA THR A 379 16.28 23.97 -0.64
C THR A 379 14.84 23.89 -1.13
N SER A 380 13.89 23.80 -0.20
CA SER A 380 12.48 24.15 -0.42
C SER A 380 12.05 25.16 0.65
N ILE A 381 11.21 26.13 0.29
CA ILE A 381 10.50 27.01 1.22
C ILE A 381 9.03 26.98 0.85
N SER A 382 8.18 26.56 1.79
CA SER A 382 6.71 26.58 1.67
C SER A 382 6.12 27.63 2.59
N THR A 383 5.03 28.27 2.18
CA THR A 383 4.34 29.36 2.90
C THR A 383 2.83 29.18 2.79
N ALA A 384 2.11 29.43 3.88
CA ALA A 384 0.66 29.38 3.95
C ALA A 384 0.07 30.72 4.41
N ASP A 385 -0.94 31.16 3.68
CA ASP A 385 -1.89 32.22 4.01
C ASP A 385 -3.27 31.54 4.03
N ASN A 386 -3.83 31.26 5.21
CA ASN A 386 -5.04 30.43 5.36
C ASN A 386 -6.30 31.28 5.54
N ASN A 387 -6.21 32.60 5.33
CA ASN A 387 -7.32 33.54 5.47
C ASN A 387 -7.43 34.56 4.31
N GLY A 388 -6.44 34.62 3.42
CA GLY A 388 -6.42 35.45 2.22
C GLY A 388 -6.06 36.92 2.46
N ASP A 389 -5.66 37.33 3.67
CA ASP A 389 -5.33 38.74 3.97
C ASP A 389 -3.99 39.21 3.39
N GLY A 390 -3.19 38.29 2.83
CA GLY A 390 -1.90 38.56 2.21
C GLY A 390 -0.71 38.43 3.17
N ARG A 391 -0.91 37.91 4.38
CA ARG A 391 0.14 37.57 5.35
C ARG A 391 0.41 36.06 5.37
N ILE A 392 1.54 35.69 5.95
CA ILE A 392 1.96 34.30 6.06
C ILE A 392 1.72 33.85 7.50
N ASP A 393 0.72 33.00 7.71
CA ASP A 393 0.39 32.41 9.01
C ASP A 393 1.44 31.38 9.45
N SER A 394 2.05 30.67 8.48
CA SER A 394 3.11 29.71 8.72
C SER A 394 4.00 29.52 7.51
N SER A 395 5.24 29.11 7.76
CA SER A 395 6.15 28.70 6.68
C SER A 395 7.04 27.54 7.11
N GLU A 396 7.51 26.79 6.15
CA GLU A 396 8.45 25.68 6.32
C GLU A 396 9.66 25.96 5.44
N SER A 397 10.85 25.68 5.94
CA SER A 397 12.05 25.57 5.12
C SER A 397 12.68 24.19 5.28
N VAL A 398 13.15 23.64 4.16
CA VAL A 398 13.92 22.40 4.10
C VAL A 398 15.23 22.71 3.40
N THR A 399 16.35 22.30 3.97
CA THR A 399 17.70 22.43 3.37
C THR A 399 18.39 21.08 3.36
N ARG A 400 18.95 20.67 2.22
CA ARG A 400 19.63 19.39 2.05
C ARG A 400 21.06 19.55 1.53
N THR A 401 21.92 18.58 1.84
CA THR A 401 23.24 18.45 1.23
C THR A 401 23.49 17.03 0.76
N TYR A 402 24.27 16.88 -0.30
CA TYR A 402 24.54 15.60 -0.96
C TYR A 402 26.05 15.38 -1.15
N ASP A 403 26.45 14.12 -1.24
CA ASP A 403 27.80 13.76 -1.68
C ASP A 403 27.94 13.75 -3.22
N ARG A 404 29.12 13.39 -3.71
CA ARG A 404 29.43 13.38 -5.16
C ARG A 404 28.72 12.26 -5.93
N GLN A 405 28.01 11.37 -5.23
CA GLN A 405 27.22 10.29 -5.80
C GLN A 405 25.71 10.58 -5.71
N GLY A 406 25.31 11.74 -5.20
CA GLY A 406 23.90 12.12 -5.02
C GLY A 406 23.24 11.56 -3.77
N ARG A 407 24.02 11.01 -2.82
CA ARG A 407 23.49 10.47 -1.56
C ARG A 407 23.31 11.60 -0.55
N GLU A 408 22.15 11.68 0.11
CA GLU A 408 21.80 12.76 1.05
C GLU A 408 22.60 12.66 2.35
N LEU A 409 23.49 13.61 2.59
CA LEU A 409 24.32 13.70 3.80
C LEU A 409 23.60 14.38 4.96
N THR A 410 22.79 15.40 4.67
CA THR A 410 22.00 16.12 5.68
C THR A 410 20.65 16.55 5.13
N CYS A 411 19.63 16.54 5.97
CA CYS A 411 18.37 17.26 5.75
C CYS A 411 17.98 18.00 7.04
N THR A 412 17.79 19.31 6.96
CA THR A 412 17.23 20.11 8.05
C THR A 412 15.86 20.63 7.62
N ARG A 413 14.83 20.30 8.40
CA ARG A 413 13.47 20.85 8.30
C ARG A 413 13.29 21.88 9.40
N THR A 414 12.63 23.00 9.13
CA THR A 414 12.40 24.04 10.14
C THR A 414 11.09 24.75 9.84
N ASN A 415 10.16 24.67 10.79
CA ASN A 415 8.82 25.25 10.70
C ASN A 415 8.78 26.56 11.47
N TYR A 416 8.12 27.56 10.90
CA TYR A 416 7.98 28.90 11.45
C TYR A 416 6.50 29.24 11.63
N ASN A 417 6.18 29.87 12.76
CA ASN A 417 4.87 30.47 13.02
C ASN A 417 4.73 31.87 12.37
N GLU A 418 3.51 32.43 12.42
CA GLU A 418 3.12 33.77 11.94
C GLU A 418 4.12 34.88 12.34
N ASN A 419 4.72 34.77 13.54
CA ASN A 419 5.69 35.73 14.06
C ASN A 419 7.10 35.57 13.48
N GLY A 420 7.29 34.71 12.48
CA GLY A 420 8.58 34.39 11.86
C GLY A 420 9.57 33.67 12.78
N ARG A 421 9.10 33.15 13.91
CA ARG A 421 9.93 32.36 14.85
C ARG A 421 9.83 30.89 14.51
N ILE A 422 10.94 30.18 14.69
CA ILE A 422 10.95 28.71 14.66
C ILE A 422 9.98 28.22 15.75
N GLY A 423 9.18 27.21 15.43
CA GLY A 423 8.34 26.48 16.39
C GLY A 423 8.47 24.95 16.27
N TYR A 424 9.35 24.47 15.40
CA TYR A 424 9.82 23.09 15.31
C TYR A 424 11.03 23.03 14.36
N ARG A 425 12.01 22.19 14.66
CA ARG A 425 13.11 21.85 13.74
C ARG A 425 13.45 20.37 13.85
N GLU A 426 13.65 19.72 12.71
CA GLU A 426 14.32 18.42 12.63
C GLU A 426 15.65 18.56 11.89
N SER A 427 16.66 17.76 12.24
CA SER A 427 17.88 17.62 11.46
C SER A 427 18.39 16.19 11.42
N VAL A 428 18.33 15.59 10.23
CA VAL A 428 18.87 14.27 9.93
C VAL A 428 20.27 14.40 9.34
N THR A 429 21.23 13.63 9.84
CA THR A 429 22.59 13.50 9.30
C THR A 429 22.88 12.04 8.99
N ARG A 430 23.47 11.76 7.82
CA ARG A 430 23.80 10.40 7.36
C ARG A 430 25.25 10.28 6.94
N THR A 431 25.83 9.09 7.13
CA THR A 431 27.16 8.76 6.59
C THR A 431 27.14 7.43 5.85
N TYR A 432 27.97 7.33 4.82
CA TYR A 432 28.01 6.18 3.91
C TYR A 432 29.44 5.67 3.74
N ASP A 433 29.56 4.38 3.45
CA ASP A 433 30.81 3.80 3.02
C ASP A 433 31.15 4.15 1.54
N ARG A 434 32.24 3.55 1.04
CA ARG A 434 32.71 3.76 -0.34
C ARG A 434 31.93 2.98 -1.40
N GLN A 435 31.08 2.02 -1.01
CA GLN A 435 30.33 1.16 -1.91
C GLN A 435 28.89 1.63 -2.09
N GLY A 436 28.27 2.19 -1.05
CA GLY A 436 26.86 2.58 -1.04
C GLY A 436 26.19 2.48 0.32
N HIS A 437 26.73 1.67 1.23
CA HIS A 437 26.03 1.24 2.43
C HIS A 437 25.98 2.36 3.49
N GLU A 438 24.82 2.51 4.11
CA GLU A 438 24.57 3.52 5.13
C GLU A 438 25.15 3.07 6.47
N LEU A 439 26.16 3.78 6.95
CA LEU A 439 26.92 3.45 8.16
C LEU A 439 26.32 4.08 9.42
N THR A 440 25.81 5.31 9.31
CA THR A 440 25.15 5.99 10.44
C THR A 440 23.99 6.84 9.96
N VAL A 441 22.90 6.84 10.72
CA VAL A 441 21.85 7.86 10.66
C VAL A 441 21.70 8.46 12.05
N VAL A 442 21.53 9.78 12.14
CA VAL A 442 21.14 10.48 13.37
C VAL A 442 20.03 11.45 12.99
N SER A 443 18.86 11.37 13.65
CA SER A 443 17.89 12.47 13.66
C SER A 443 17.89 13.14 15.03
N VAL A 444 17.73 14.46 15.04
CA VAL A 444 17.49 15.26 16.24
C VAL A 444 16.33 16.22 15.99
N GLN A 445 15.51 16.44 17.01
CA GLN A 445 14.32 17.30 16.96
C GLN A 445 14.40 18.35 18.09
N ASP A 446 14.03 19.58 17.72
CA ASP A 446 14.07 20.84 18.46
C ASP A 446 12.61 21.37 18.40
N ASP A 447 11.79 20.82 19.29
CA ASP A 447 10.33 20.92 19.31
C ASP A 447 9.87 22.28 19.84
N ALA A 448 10.69 22.94 20.64
CA ALA A 448 10.47 24.33 21.07
C ALA A 448 10.92 25.36 20.03
N GLY A 449 11.83 24.99 19.12
CA GLY A 449 12.48 25.91 18.18
C GLY A 449 13.53 26.82 18.82
N ASP A 450 13.92 26.56 20.07
CA ASP A 450 14.85 27.41 20.85
C ASP A 450 16.32 26.97 20.73
N GLY A 451 16.59 25.78 20.17
CA GLY A 451 17.92 25.23 19.95
C GLY A 451 18.42 24.28 21.05
N ILE A 452 17.59 23.96 22.03
CA ILE A 452 17.67 22.69 22.78
C ILE A 452 17.25 21.54 21.84
N ILE A 453 17.55 20.30 22.20
CA ILE A 453 17.06 19.10 21.54
C ILE A 453 16.19 18.37 22.56
N GLU A 454 14.95 18.06 22.21
CA GLU A 454 14.03 17.27 23.04
C GLU A 454 14.00 15.79 22.64
N TYR A 455 14.41 15.45 21.41
CA TYR A 455 14.43 14.06 20.95
C TYR A 455 15.60 13.79 20.01
N ARG A 456 16.24 12.63 20.18
CA ARG A 456 17.32 12.11 19.34
C ARG A 456 17.11 10.62 19.11
N GLN A 457 17.30 10.20 17.87
CA GLN A 457 17.48 8.79 17.53
C GLN A 457 18.75 8.59 16.68
N SER A 458 19.41 7.44 16.84
CA SER A 458 20.56 7.07 16.03
C SER A 458 20.51 5.62 15.57
N THR A 459 21.09 5.33 14.41
CA THR A 459 21.35 3.99 13.90
C THR A 459 22.82 3.90 13.50
N ILE A 460 23.51 2.84 13.91
CA ILE A 460 24.89 2.55 13.52
C ILE A 460 24.95 1.14 12.92
N ASN A 461 25.38 1.06 11.67
CA ASN A 461 25.45 -0.18 10.90
C ASN A 461 26.90 -0.57 10.60
N THR A 462 27.19 -1.87 10.65
CA THR A 462 28.45 -2.43 10.14
C THR A 462 28.18 -3.46 9.04
N TYR A 463 29.14 -3.66 8.13
CA TYR A 463 29.00 -4.54 6.97
C TYR A 463 30.28 -5.35 6.73
N ASP A 464 30.14 -6.52 6.09
CA ASP A 464 31.28 -7.30 5.59
C ASP A 464 31.83 -6.72 4.26
N ARG A 465 32.83 -7.40 3.66
CA ARG A 465 33.44 -6.93 2.40
C ARG A 465 32.60 -7.21 1.16
N GLN A 466 31.46 -7.87 1.32
CA GLN A 466 30.52 -8.28 0.30
C GLN A 466 29.25 -7.41 0.33
N GLY A 467 29.08 -6.56 1.36
CA GLY A 467 27.93 -5.70 1.56
C GLY A 467 26.84 -6.32 2.45
N ASN A 468 27.09 -7.48 3.07
CA ASN A 468 26.15 -8.05 4.04
C ASN A 468 26.25 -7.29 5.37
N GLN A 469 25.14 -6.77 5.88
CA GLN A 469 25.09 -6.08 7.18
C GLN A 469 25.43 -7.06 8.30
N LEU A 470 26.37 -6.72 9.19
CA LEU A 470 26.85 -7.54 10.30
C LEU A 470 26.23 -7.12 11.65
N THR A 471 26.02 -5.82 11.85
CA THR A 471 25.31 -5.27 13.01
C THR A 471 24.42 -4.09 12.62
N SER A 472 23.38 -3.87 13.42
CA SER A 472 22.54 -2.68 13.45
C SER A 472 22.31 -2.31 14.92
N THR A 473 22.85 -1.19 15.38
CA THR A 473 22.60 -0.67 16.73
C THR A 473 21.72 0.57 16.60
N TYR A 474 20.48 0.48 17.08
CA TYR A 474 19.52 1.58 17.14
C TYR A 474 19.41 2.09 18.59
N THR A 475 19.33 3.41 18.77
CA THR A 475 19.28 4.06 20.09
C THR A 475 18.32 5.25 20.09
N VAL A 476 17.59 5.47 21.18
CA VAL A 476 16.74 6.65 21.41
C VAL A 476 17.14 7.38 22.70
N ASP A 477 17.10 8.71 22.65
CA ASP A 477 17.38 9.70 23.69
C ASP A 477 16.16 10.66 23.64
N SER A 478 15.16 10.39 24.48
CA SER A 478 13.74 10.74 24.28
C SER A 478 13.30 12.03 24.97
N ASP A 479 14.15 12.56 25.86
CA ASP A 479 14.08 13.93 26.39
C ASP A 479 15.26 14.80 25.94
N GLY A 480 16.16 14.24 25.11
CA GLY A 480 17.34 14.88 24.55
C GLY A 480 18.46 15.17 25.55
N ASN A 481 18.39 14.63 26.78
CA ASN A 481 19.41 14.87 27.82
C ASN A 481 20.78 14.25 27.49
N GLY A 482 20.85 13.34 26.50
CA GLY A 482 22.07 12.66 26.06
C GLY A 482 22.33 11.31 26.74
N THR A 483 21.39 10.83 27.56
CA THR A 483 21.28 9.43 27.99
C THR A 483 20.49 8.65 26.94
N ILE A 484 20.66 7.34 26.88
CA ILE A 484 19.85 6.47 26.02
C ILE A 484 18.72 5.92 26.89
N ASP A 485 17.46 6.02 26.46
CA ASP A 485 16.29 5.42 27.12
C ASP A 485 15.82 4.12 26.45
N TYR A 486 16.31 3.85 25.23
CA TYR A 486 15.99 2.62 24.48
C TYR A 486 17.16 2.23 23.58
N LEU A 487 17.54 0.96 23.59
CA LEU A 487 18.55 0.40 22.69
C LEU A 487 18.09 -0.93 22.09
N SER A 488 18.33 -1.10 20.79
CA SER A 488 18.14 -2.35 20.07
C SER A 488 19.40 -2.70 19.28
N GLU A 489 20.09 -3.77 19.65
CA GLU A 489 21.24 -4.30 18.91
C GLU A 489 20.86 -5.58 18.16
N THR A 490 20.88 -5.50 16.83
CA THR A 490 20.72 -6.65 15.92
C THR A 490 22.07 -7.10 15.37
N ILE A 491 22.37 -8.40 15.49
CA ILE A 491 23.60 -9.05 15.05
C ILE A 491 23.27 -10.10 13.99
N PHE A 492 23.95 -10.05 12.84
CA PHE A 492 23.71 -10.93 11.69
C PHE A 492 24.89 -11.89 11.47
N THR A 493 24.62 -13.19 11.46
CA THR A 493 25.62 -14.26 11.24
C THR A 493 25.32 -15.05 9.97
N TYR A 494 26.26 -15.02 9.01
CA TYR A 494 26.11 -15.66 7.68
C TYR A 494 26.94 -16.93 7.55
N ASN A 495 26.30 -18.09 7.62
CA ASN A 495 26.97 -19.39 7.47
C ASN A 495 26.99 -19.83 6.01
N ASN A 496 28.18 -19.83 5.40
CA ASN A 496 28.43 -20.43 4.09
C ASN A 496 29.05 -21.82 4.27
N LEU A 497 28.27 -22.89 4.09
CA LEU A 497 28.75 -24.26 4.22
C LEU A 497 29.71 -24.63 3.06
N SER A 498 31.01 -24.57 3.35
CA SER A 498 32.07 -25.24 2.61
C SER A 498 33.12 -25.78 3.60
N PRO A 499 33.69 -26.97 3.36
CA PRO A 499 34.30 -27.74 4.43
C PRO A 499 35.65 -27.19 4.93
N VAL A 500 35.77 -27.09 6.25
CA VAL A 500 37.02 -26.98 7.03
C VAL A 500 37.86 -25.72 6.80
N SER A 501 37.66 -24.72 7.67
CA SER A 501 38.71 -24.39 8.65
C SER A 501 38.12 -23.69 9.88
N ARG A 502 38.21 -24.34 11.06
CA ARG A 502 37.82 -23.73 12.35
C ARG A 502 38.90 -22.72 12.76
N ARG A 503 38.61 -21.42 12.72
CA ARG A 503 39.41 -20.38 13.35
C ARG A 503 38.61 -19.72 14.47
N THR A 504 38.94 -20.09 15.70
CA THR A 504 38.48 -19.40 16.90
C THR A 504 39.05 -17.97 16.89
N PHE A 505 38.19 -16.96 17.02
CA PHE A 505 38.61 -15.63 17.43
C PHE A 505 38.27 -15.47 18.92
N SER A 506 39.21 -14.97 19.69
CA SER A 506 39.03 -14.66 21.11
C SER A 506 38.23 -13.38 21.28
N GLN A 507 37.39 -13.32 22.33
CA GLN A 507 36.81 -12.05 22.78
C GLN A 507 37.92 -11.02 23.00
N GLY A 508 37.72 -9.83 22.46
CA GLY A 508 38.47 -8.63 22.81
C GLY A 508 37.47 -7.57 23.21
N THR A 509 37.43 -7.19 24.47
CA THR A 509 36.64 -6.05 24.96
C THR A 509 37.13 -4.79 24.26
N LEU A 510 36.21 -4.06 23.62
CA LEU A 510 36.46 -2.72 23.11
C LEU A 510 35.95 -1.70 24.13
N ASP A 511 36.86 -0.83 24.54
CA ASP A 511 36.63 0.23 25.53
C ASP A 511 35.91 1.40 24.83
N MET A 512 34.76 1.82 25.37
CA MET A 512 33.87 2.83 24.76
C MET A 512 34.42 4.24 24.95
N GLY A 513 35.32 4.65 24.05
CA GLY A 513 35.96 5.96 24.07
C GLY A 513 34.98 7.11 23.81
N VAL A 514 34.53 7.78 24.87
CA VAL A 514 33.68 8.98 24.83
C VAL A 514 34.30 10.07 23.95
N ILE A 515 33.66 10.39 22.81
CA ILE A 515 34.09 11.46 21.91
C ILE A 515 33.58 12.81 22.44
N SER A 516 34.34 13.40 23.38
CA SER A 516 34.10 14.77 23.82
C SER A 516 34.57 15.78 22.75
N LEU A 517 33.63 16.45 22.10
CA LEU A 517 33.92 17.52 21.14
C LEU A 517 34.20 18.85 21.86
N GLY A 518 35.47 19.05 22.19
CA GLY A 518 35.95 20.28 22.81
C GLY A 518 36.08 21.47 21.86
N GLN A 519 35.56 22.62 22.30
CA GLN A 519 35.90 23.98 21.86
C GLN A 519 35.60 24.40 20.41
N LEU A 520 34.40 24.99 20.22
CA LEU A 520 34.24 26.15 19.34
C LEU A 520 33.29 27.17 19.98
N ASN A 521 33.83 28.08 20.79
CA ASN A 521 33.01 29.05 21.53
C ASN A 521 33.73 30.41 21.67
N GLN A 522 33.43 31.35 20.75
CA GLN A 522 33.79 32.77 20.86
C GLN A 522 32.74 33.69 20.20
N ALA A 523 31.63 33.91 20.90
CA ALA A 523 30.86 35.16 20.83
C ALA A 523 30.40 35.50 22.26
N ARG A 524 30.25 36.79 22.58
CA ARG A 524 29.92 37.24 23.96
C ARG A 524 28.42 37.55 24.14
N PRO A 525 27.87 37.37 25.35
CA PRO A 525 26.43 37.40 25.59
C PRO A 525 25.87 38.81 25.80
N VAL A 526 24.54 38.91 25.72
CA VAL A 526 23.73 39.95 26.37
C VAL A 526 22.61 39.24 27.13
N SER A 527 22.36 39.67 28.37
CA SER A 527 21.53 38.98 29.38
C SER A 527 20.23 39.73 29.69
N PHE A 528 19.14 39.00 29.99
CA PHE A 528 18.08 39.30 30.99
C PHE A 528 17.17 38.05 31.03
N GLU A 529 17.20 37.17 32.05
CA GLU A 529 16.66 37.31 33.42
C GLU A 529 15.13 37.53 33.52
N ASP A 530 14.46 36.54 34.14
CA ASP A 530 13.31 36.66 35.04
C ASP A 530 11.96 37.23 34.57
N ARG A 531 10.99 36.34 34.22
CA ARG A 531 9.96 35.87 35.18
C ARG A 531 8.85 34.95 34.64
N LEU A 532 8.67 33.82 35.35
CA LEU A 532 7.42 33.05 35.52
C LEU A 532 6.42 33.83 36.43
N PRO A 533 5.13 33.43 36.63
CA PRO A 533 4.54 32.10 36.41
C PRO A 533 3.06 32.04 35.91
N ASN A 534 2.51 30.81 35.88
CA ASN A 534 1.08 30.44 36.03
C ASN A 534 0.10 30.72 34.85
N GLN A 535 -0.97 29.93 34.60
CA GLN A 535 -1.42 28.60 35.06
C GLN A 535 -2.66 28.13 34.23
N PHE A 536 -2.92 26.80 34.16
CA PHE A 536 -4.20 26.15 33.76
C PHE A 536 -4.70 26.35 32.29
N ALA A 537 -5.52 25.49 31.67
CA ALA A 537 -5.81 24.05 31.89
C ALA A 537 -6.60 23.42 30.71
N ALA A 538 -6.28 22.15 30.40
CA ALA A 538 -7.20 20.99 30.19
C ALA A 538 -8.25 20.90 29.04
N LEU A 539 -8.15 19.76 28.32
CA LEU A 539 -9.21 18.86 27.76
C LEU A 539 -9.93 19.16 26.41
N ASP A 540 -9.64 18.31 25.40
CA ASP A 540 -10.48 17.18 24.86
C ASP A 540 -11.94 17.39 24.34
N PRO A 541 -12.53 16.47 23.53
CA PRO A 541 -12.09 15.85 22.26
C PRO A 541 -13.26 15.66 21.21
N LEU A 542 -13.14 14.74 20.22
CA LEU A 542 -14.20 14.14 19.34
C LEU A 542 -14.71 15.01 18.17
N HIS A 543 -15.28 14.54 17.04
CA HIS A 543 -15.54 13.24 16.35
C HIS A 543 -15.23 13.48 14.82
N ALA A 544 -14.74 12.58 13.94
CA ALA A 544 -15.14 11.22 13.51
C ALA A 544 -16.30 11.14 12.46
N GLN A 545 -16.28 10.10 11.60
CA GLN A 545 -17.32 9.61 10.63
C GLN A 545 -17.26 10.14 9.16
N PHE A 546 -17.55 9.37 8.08
CA PHE A 546 -17.56 7.90 7.80
C PHE A 546 -17.58 7.60 6.26
N ASN A 547 -17.58 6.31 5.87
CA ASN A 547 -17.84 5.70 4.54
C ASN A 547 -16.75 5.88 3.45
N ARG A 548 -16.24 4.86 2.74
CA ARG A 548 -16.40 3.38 2.69
C ARG A 548 -17.58 2.76 1.89
N VAL A 549 -17.26 2.39 0.64
CA VAL A 549 -17.72 1.25 -0.21
C VAL A 549 -16.50 0.95 -1.14
N GLY A 550 -16.19 -0.22 -1.71
CA GLY A 550 -16.65 -1.62 -1.73
C GLY A 550 -15.76 -2.37 -2.77
N VAL A 551 -15.72 -3.69 -2.96
CA VAL A 551 -16.41 -4.86 -2.38
C VAL A 551 -15.34 -5.96 -2.17
N SER A 552 -15.47 -6.78 -1.12
CA SER A 552 -14.77 -8.06 -0.98
C SER A 552 -15.77 -9.12 -0.52
N ILE A 553 -15.51 -10.39 -0.83
CA ILE A 553 -16.33 -11.53 -0.42
C ILE A 553 -15.68 -12.12 0.83
N ASP A 554 -16.40 -12.09 1.96
CA ASP A 554 -16.01 -12.79 3.18
C ASP A 554 -16.89 -14.05 3.34
N LEU A 555 -16.25 -15.21 3.45
CA LEU A 555 -16.87 -16.48 3.84
C LEU A 555 -16.59 -16.72 5.32
N HIS A 556 -17.62 -17.02 6.10
CA HIS A 556 -17.51 -17.49 7.49
C HIS A 556 -18.60 -18.53 7.78
N PRO A 557 -18.34 -19.47 8.72
CA PRO A 557 -19.22 -20.62 9.02
C PRO A 557 -20.45 -20.24 9.87
#